data_AF-A0A3D1HIQ0-F1
#
_entry.id   AF-A0A3D1HIQ0-F1
#
_cell.length_a   1.000
_cell.length_b   1.000
_cell.length_c   1.000
_cell.angle_alpha   90.00
_cell.angle_beta   90.00
_cell.angle_gamma   90.00
#
_symmetry.space_group_name_H-M   'P 1'
#
loop_
_entity.id
_entity.type
_entity.pdbx_description
1 polymer ?
#
loop_
_entity_poly.entity_id
_entity_poly.type
_entity_poly.pdbx_seq_one_letter_code
_entity_poly.pdbx_strand_id
1 'polypeptide(L)'
;MAVLAVCFSFASCDDDDFNVDHGTHSQLPETVLSGTYTGTYTIYKSDGVTLEKTVPGTVTIAAGENKYTATFNSVSTEAVVNGAEEGCIDVAWANDIIKFWGKTTGGTTAGYLNSDALNGTYDNSKITFRFAKTVRSGRKTVTNFYNFEGTK
;
A
#
# COMPACT_ATOMS: atom_id res chain seq x y z
N MET A 1 -17.32 -57.60 -25.45
CA MET A 1 -16.62 -56.70 -24.50
C MET A 1 -16.52 -55.33 -25.17
N ALA A 2 -17.35 -54.37 -24.77
CA ALA A 2 -17.30 -53.01 -25.28
C ALA A 2 -16.81 -52.12 -24.14
N VAL A 3 -15.63 -51.52 -24.31
CA VAL A 3 -15.07 -50.55 -23.36
C VAL A 3 -15.74 -49.21 -23.66
N LEU A 4 -16.61 -48.77 -22.75
CA LEU A 4 -17.21 -47.45 -22.77
C LEU A 4 -16.14 -46.45 -22.29
N ALA A 5 -15.47 -45.79 -23.24
CA ALA A 5 -14.58 -44.67 -22.93
C ALA A 5 -15.44 -43.45 -22.58
N VAL A 6 -15.64 -43.24 -21.28
CA VAL A 6 -16.19 -41.98 -20.76
C VAL A 6 -15.09 -40.93 -20.86
N CYS A 7 -15.10 -40.15 -21.92
CA CYS A 7 -14.32 -38.92 -22.00
C CYS A 7 -14.96 -37.89 -21.05
N PHE A 8 -14.50 -37.84 -19.81
CA PHE A 8 -14.71 -36.66 -18.96
C PHE A 8 -13.89 -35.52 -19.55
N SER A 9 -14.48 -34.75 -20.46
CA SER A 9 -14.02 -33.39 -20.72
C SER A 9 -14.33 -32.59 -19.46
N PHE A 10 -13.30 -32.33 -18.65
CA PHE A 10 -13.34 -31.21 -17.72
C PHE A 10 -13.38 -29.97 -18.61
N ALA A 11 -14.58 -29.46 -18.87
CA ALA A 11 -14.72 -28.06 -19.19
C ALA A 11 -14.23 -27.35 -17.93
N SER A 12 -13.00 -26.82 -17.98
CA SER A 12 -12.62 -25.77 -17.06
C SER A 12 -13.65 -24.68 -17.27
N CYS A 13 -14.57 -24.53 -16.33
CA CYS A 13 -15.25 -23.26 -16.16
C CYS A 13 -14.13 -22.28 -15.79
N ASP A 14 -13.45 -21.72 -16.79
CA ASP A 14 -12.75 -20.45 -16.61
C ASP A 14 -13.84 -19.46 -16.28
N ASP A 15 -13.92 -19.14 -14.98
CA ASP A 15 -14.62 -18.04 -14.33
C ASP A 15 -15.59 -17.29 -15.25
N ASP A 16 -16.83 -17.78 -15.29
CA ASP A 16 -17.97 -16.94 -15.63
C ASP A 16 -18.00 -15.76 -14.65
N ASP A 17 -17.69 -14.59 -15.20
CA ASP A 17 -18.46 -13.38 -14.98
C ASP A 17 -18.32 -12.73 -13.58
N PHE A 18 -17.09 -12.39 -13.20
CA PHE A 18 -16.85 -11.05 -12.66
C PHE A 18 -16.43 -10.13 -13.80
N ASN A 19 -17.37 -9.86 -14.71
CA ASN A 19 -17.37 -8.63 -15.48
C ASN A 19 -17.62 -7.44 -14.52
N VAL A 20 -16.65 -7.20 -13.63
CA VAL A 20 -16.44 -5.85 -13.13
C VAL A 20 -16.02 -5.10 -14.37
N ASP A 21 -16.80 -4.12 -14.80
CA ASP A 21 -16.39 -3.23 -15.88
C ASP A 21 -15.05 -2.58 -15.47
N HIS A 22 -13.94 -3.18 -15.89
CA HIS A 22 -12.58 -2.82 -15.48
C HIS A 22 -12.12 -1.50 -16.13
N GLY A 23 -13.06 -0.74 -16.70
CA GLY A 23 -12.95 0.66 -17.10
C GLY A 23 -11.68 0.99 -17.86
N THR A 24 -11.76 1.12 -19.19
CA THR A 24 -11.07 2.14 -20.03
C THR A 24 -9.55 2.38 -19.94
N HIS A 25 -8.80 1.82 -18.99
CA HIS A 25 -7.41 2.16 -18.72
C HIS A 25 -6.47 1.19 -19.44
N SER A 26 -5.63 1.72 -20.32
CA SER A 26 -4.67 0.95 -21.12
C SER A 26 -3.43 0.49 -20.34
N GLN A 27 -3.28 0.93 -19.09
CA GLN A 27 -2.12 0.67 -18.25
C GLN A 27 -2.54 0.01 -16.93
N LEU A 28 -1.72 -0.93 -16.46
CA LEU A 28 -1.90 -1.54 -15.15
C LEU A 28 -1.65 -0.50 -14.03
N PRO A 29 -2.46 -0.50 -12.95
CA PRO A 29 -2.40 0.54 -11.92
C PRO A 29 -1.05 0.56 -11.20
N GLU A 30 -0.44 -0.60 -10.92
CA GLU A 30 0.89 -0.71 -10.31
C GLU A 30 1.99 -0.09 -11.17
N THR A 31 1.84 -0.11 -12.49
CA THR A 31 2.81 0.50 -13.42
C THR A 31 2.71 2.02 -13.38
N VAL A 32 1.48 2.56 -13.34
CA VAL A 32 1.24 4.00 -13.24
C VAL A 32 1.69 4.56 -11.87
N LEU A 33 1.39 3.82 -10.79
CA LEU A 33 1.77 4.15 -9.42
C LEU A 33 3.30 4.05 -9.17
N SER A 34 4.03 3.25 -9.94
CA SER A 34 5.46 3.07 -9.71
C SER A 34 6.24 4.39 -9.82
N GLY A 35 7.10 4.71 -8.85
CA GLY A 35 7.82 5.98 -8.83
C GLY A 35 8.48 6.30 -7.49
N THR A 36 9.28 7.35 -7.50
CA THR A 36 9.78 8.00 -6.29
C THR A 36 9.01 9.29 -6.07
N TYR A 37 8.45 9.44 -4.88
CA TYR A 37 7.63 10.56 -4.47
C TYR A 37 8.37 11.33 -3.37
N THR A 38 8.53 12.64 -3.57
CA THR A 38 9.06 13.53 -2.54
C THR A 38 7.91 14.31 -1.94
N GLY A 39 7.89 14.40 -0.61
CA GLY A 39 6.74 14.97 0.07
C GLY A 39 6.97 15.17 1.55
N THR A 40 5.87 15.17 2.27
CA THR A 40 5.84 15.56 3.69
C THR A 40 4.99 14.59 4.49
N TYR A 41 5.52 14.15 5.63
CA TYR A 41 4.77 13.49 6.68
C TYR A 41 4.18 14.51 7.65
N THR A 42 2.87 14.48 7.81
CA THR A 42 2.15 15.14 8.90
C THR A 42 1.88 14.09 9.97
N ILE A 43 2.42 14.31 11.16
CA ILE A 43 2.39 13.35 12.26
C ILE A 43 1.40 13.86 13.30
N TYR A 44 0.43 13.02 13.65
CA TYR A 44 -0.55 13.28 14.68
C TYR A 44 -0.29 12.40 15.89
N LYS A 45 -0.62 12.92 17.06
CA LYS A 45 -0.59 12.17 18.33
C LYS A 45 -1.63 11.04 18.32
N SER A 46 -1.68 10.28 19.41
CA SER A 46 -2.58 9.13 19.58
C SER A 46 -4.07 9.43 19.48
N ASP A 47 -4.50 10.69 19.56
CA ASP A 47 -5.89 11.09 19.30
C ASP A 47 -6.23 11.12 17.80
N GLY A 48 -5.22 11.08 16.93
CA GLY A 48 -5.37 11.13 15.48
C GLY A 48 -5.76 12.50 14.91
N VAL A 49 -5.75 13.55 15.73
CA VAL A 49 -6.20 14.91 15.34
C VAL A 49 -5.21 15.99 15.77
N THR A 50 -4.53 15.83 16.91
CA THR A 50 -3.55 16.81 17.38
C THR A 50 -2.26 16.67 16.59
N LEU A 51 -1.91 17.71 15.83
CA LEU A 51 -0.64 17.80 15.12
C LEU A 51 0.53 17.74 16.11
N GLU A 52 1.46 16.82 15.87
CA GLU A 52 2.73 16.73 16.59
C GLU A 52 3.81 17.50 15.84
N LYS A 53 3.99 17.21 14.54
CA LYS A 53 4.96 17.87 13.65
C LYS A 53 4.72 17.53 12.19
N THR A 54 5.39 18.28 11.32
CA THR A 54 5.40 18.10 9.88
C THR A 54 6.86 18.03 9.41
N VAL A 55 7.24 16.97 8.70
CA VAL A 55 8.64 16.68 8.36
C VAL A 55 8.76 16.13 6.94
N PRO A 56 9.86 16.39 6.22
CA PRO A 56 10.04 15.88 4.86
C PRO A 56 10.20 14.35 4.84
N GLY A 57 9.92 13.77 3.68
CA GLY A 57 10.12 12.34 3.45
C GLY A 57 10.08 11.95 1.98
N THR A 58 10.53 10.74 1.71
CA THR A 58 10.56 10.15 0.37
C THR A 58 9.92 8.78 0.41
N VAL A 59 9.11 8.49 -0.61
CA VAL A 59 8.42 7.21 -0.78
C VAL A 59 8.77 6.65 -2.14
N THR A 60 9.20 5.40 -2.21
CA THR A 60 9.44 4.71 -3.47
C THR A 60 8.46 3.55 -3.58
N ILE A 61 7.73 3.51 -4.69
CA ILE A 61 6.81 2.44 -5.02
C ILE A 61 7.31 1.78 -6.30
N ALA A 62 7.48 0.46 -6.31
CA ALA A 62 7.79 -0.29 -7.53
C ALA A 62 6.70 -1.31 -7.81
N ALA A 63 6.36 -1.53 -9.08
CA ALA A 63 5.42 -2.58 -9.46
C ALA A 63 5.90 -3.95 -8.92
N GLY A 64 4.98 -4.74 -8.39
CA GLY A 64 5.27 -6.06 -7.86
C GLY A 64 5.41 -7.11 -8.96
N GLU A 65 5.85 -8.30 -8.59
CA GLU A 65 5.97 -9.43 -9.53
C GLU A 65 4.59 -9.95 -9.97
N ASN A 66 3.59 -9.82 -9.10
CA ASN A 66 2.21 -10.20 -9.39
C ASN A 66 1.41 -8.98 -9.85
N LYS A 67 0.48 -9.21 -10.78
CA LYS A 67 -0.45 -8.14 -11.20
C LYS A 67 -1.21 -7.58 -10.01
N TYR A 68 -1.48 -6.28 -10.04
CA TYR A 68 -2.20 -5.57 -8.97
C TYR A 68 -1.48 -5.58 -7.62
N THR A 69 -0.16 -5.73 -7.64
CA THR A 69 0.68 -5.59 -6.44
C THR A 69 1.80 -4.59 -6.67
N ALA A 70 2.30 -3.99 -5.60
CA ALA A 70 3.47 -3.13 -5.61
C ALA A 70 4.29 -3.30 -4.33
N THR A 71 5.56 -2.93 -4.38
CA THR A 71 6.43 -2.84 -3.20
C THR A 71 6.46 -1.40 -2.72
N PHE A 72 6.43 -1.19 -1.41
CA PHE A 72 6.34 0.12 -0.81
C PHE A 72 7.51 0.36 0.15
N ASN A 73 8.28 1.41 -0.11
CA ASN A 73 9.38 1.83 0.74
C ASN A 73 9.22 3.31 1.14
N SER A 74 9.31 3.58 2.43
CA SER A 74 9.09 4.89 3.03
C SER A 74 10.30 5.29 3.86
N VAL A 75 10.82 6.50 3.63
CA VAL A 75 12.04 7.00 4.26
C VAL A 75 11.80 8.41 4.81
N SER A 76 11.94 8.55 6.12
CA SER A 76 12.11 9.82 6.81
C SER A 76 12.68 9.55 8.21
N THR A 77 13.89 10.04 8.45
CA THR A 77 14.58 9.89 9.75
C THR A 77 13.85 10.66 10.85
N GLU A 78 13.30 11.83 10.53
CA GLU A 78 12.58 12.67 11.51
C GLU A 78 11.19 12.14 11.85
N ALA A 79 10.52 11.50 10.88
CA ALA A 79 9.29 10.75 11.13
C ALA A 79 9.56 9.36 11.71
N VAL A 80 10.81 8.89 11.67
CA VAL A 80 11.22 7.55 12.11
C VAL A 80 10.45 6.46 11.35
N VAL A 81 10.15 6.66 10.07
CA VAL A 81 9.36 5.71 9.25
C VAL A 81 10.24 4.82 8.36
N ASN A 82 11.56 4.93 8.53
CA ASN A 82 12.55 4.16 7.79
C ASN A 82 12.31 2.66 8.00
N GLY A 83 12.12 1.94 6.90
CA GLY A 83 11.90 0.50 6.93
C GLY A 83 10.50 0.11 7.43
N ALA A 84 9.53 1.03 7.51
CA ALA A 84 8.11 0.67 7.58
C ALA A 84 7.68 0.15 6.20
N GLU A 85 8.27 -0.98 5.81
CA GLU A 85 8.16 -1.59 4.50
C GLU A 85 6.81 -2.28 4.39
N GLU A 86 6.22 -2.26 3.21
CA GLU A 86 5.39 -3.38 2.81
C GLU A 86 6.13 -4.10 1.70
N GLY A 87 6.43 -5.39 1.93
CA GLY A 87 6.94 -6.25 0.86
C GLY A 87 5.94 -6.37 -0.29
N CYS A 88 4.65 -6.14 -0.04
CA CYS A 88 3.59 -6.18 -1.05
C CYS A 88 2.36 -5.38 -0.56
N ILE A 89 2.02 -4.29 -1.25
CA ILE A 89 0.70 -3.61 -1.19
C ILE A 89 -0.16 -4.10 -2.35
N ASP A 90 -1.47 -4.10 -2.15
CA ASP A 90 -2.45 -4.29 -3.21
C ASP A 90 -2.72 -2.94 -3.91
N VAL A 91 -2.98 -2.99 -5.22
CA VAL A 91 -3.23 -1.81 -6.05
C VAL A 91 -4.39 -2.05 -6.99
N ALA A 92 -5.30 -1.08 -7.10
CA ALA A 92 -6.42 -1.16 -8.04
C ALA A 92 -6.82 0.22 -8.58
N TRP A 93 -7.37 0.22 -9.79
CA TRP A 93 -8.11 1.37 -10.30
C TRP A 93 -9.43 1.53 -9.53
N ALA A 94 -9.80 2.78 -9.27
CA ALA A 94 -11.08 3.20 -8.71
C ALA A 94 -11.56 4.41 -9.51
N ASN A 95 -12.13 4.15 -10.69
CA ASN A 95 -12.27 5.12 -11.77
C ASN A 95 -10.88 5.66 -12.18
N ASP A 96 -10.74 6.96 -12.42
CA ASP A 96 -9.48 7.60 -12.82
C ASP A 96 -8.42 7.72 -11.70
N ILE A 97 -8.73 7.26 -10.49
CA ILE A 97 -7.84 7.31 -9.33
C ILE A 97 -7.33 5.91 -9.04
N ILE A 98 -6.06 5.79 -8.64
CA ILE A 98 -5.52 4.52 -8.15
C ILE A 98 -5.66 4.47 -6.63
N LYS A 99 -6.18 3.38 -6.10
CA LYS A 99 -6.18 3.07 -4.67
C LYS A 99 -5.13 2.01 -4.38
N PHE A 100 -4.50 2.12 -3.22
CA PHE A 100 -3.58 1.11 -2.73
C PHE A 100 -3.76 0.91 -1.22
N TRP A 101 -3.55 -0.31 -0.77
CA TRP A 101 -3.70 -0.67 0.64
C TRP A 101 -2.82 -1.85 1.01
N GLY A 102 -2.60 -2.00 2.31
CA GLY A 102 -1.86 -3.13 2.84
C GLY A 102 -1.59 -2.98 4.33
N LYS A 103 -0.51 -3.59 4.81
CA LYS A 103 -0.05 -3.49 6.19
C LYS A 103 1.43 -3.12 6.27
N THR A 104 1.71 -2.01 6.95
CA THR A 104 3.09 -1.64 7.29
C THR A 104 3.74 -2.74 8.10
N THR A 105 4.98 -3.11 7.81
CA THR A 105 5.69 -4.13 8.58
C THR A 105 6.44 -3.56 9.78
N GLY A 106 6.75 -4.49 10.68
CA GLY A 106 7.75 -4.38 11.73
C GLY A 106 9.04 -3.74 11.29
N GLY A 107 9.15 -2.41 11.29
CA GLY A 107 10.39 -1.76 10.82
C GLY A 107 11.62 -2.19 11.62
N THR A 108 12.78 -2.24 10.96
CA THR A 108 14.08 -2.62 11.56
C THR A 108 14.61 -1.60 12.57
N THR A 109 13.99 -0.41 12.63
CA THR A 109 14.33 0.62 13.62
C THR A 109 13.80 0.22 15.01
N ALA A 110 14.70 0.19 15.99
CA ALA A 110 14.40 -0.20 17.37
C ALA A 110 13.12 0.46 17.92
N GLY A 111 12.10 -0.36 18.20
CA GLY A 111 10.89 0.06 18.89
C GLY A 111 9.61 0.11 18.08
N TYR A 112 9.58 -0.33 16.82
CA TYR A 112 8.33 -0.59 16.11
C TYR A 112 7.66 -1.86 16.65
N LEU A 113 6.42 -1.76 17.12
CA LEU A 113 5.75 -2.85 17.84
C LEU A 113 4.58 -3.48 17.08
N ASN A 114 4.01 -2.84 16.06
CA ASN A 114 2.80 -3.35 15.39
C ASN A 114 2.71 -2.96 13.91
N SER A 115 2.29 -3.90 13.06
CA SER A 115 1.81 -3.59 11.73
C SER A 115 0.46 -2.88 11.79
N ASP A 116 0.28 -1.79 11.06
CA ASP A 116 -1.02 -1.13 10.90
C ASP A 116 -1.40 -0.95 9.43
N ALA A 117 -2.69 -0.81 9.17
CA ALA A 117 -3.25 -0.68 7.83
C ALA A 117 -2.71 0.58 7.14
N LEU A 118 -2.11 0.38 5.97
CA LEU A 118 -1.79 1.42 5.02
C LEU A 118 -2.98 1.57 4.07
N ASN A 119 -3.42 2.81 3.86
CA ASN A 119 -4.42 3.11 2.85
C ASN A 119 -4.02 4.39 2.14
N GLY A 120 -4.04 4.37 0.81
CA GLY A 120 -3.65 5.51 0.02
C GLY A 120 -4.30 5.60 -1.34
N THR A 121 -4.08 6.76 -1.96
CA THR A 121 -4.57 7.11 -3.28
C THR A 121 -3.45 7.74 -4.09
N TYR A 122 -3.48 7.48 -5.39
CA TYR A 122 -2.72 8.20 -6.39
C TYR A 122 -3.67 8.85 -7.38
N ASP A 123 -3.52 10.16 -7.52
CA ASP A 123 -4.27 10.98 -8.47
C ASP A 123 -3.34 12.09 -8.99
N ASN A 124 -3.35 12.33 -10.30
CA ASN A 124 -2.61 13.44 -10.91
C ASN A 124 -1.15 13.60 -10.45
N SER A 125 -0.37 12.50 -10.46
CA SER A 125 1.04 12.46 -10.02
C SER A 125 1.28 12.71 -8.52
N LYS A 126 0.22 12.79 -7.72
CA LYS A 126 0.27 12.97 -6.27
C LYS A 126 -0.18 11.69 -5.56
N ILE A 127 0.59 11.27 -4.56
CA ILE A 127 0.16 10.25 -3.61
C ILE A 127 -0.26 10.89 -2.30
N THR A 128 -1.28 10.30 -1.69
CA THR A 128 -1.61 10.52 -0.30
C THR A 128 -1.84 9.18 0.36
N PHE A 129 -1.37 9.01 1.58
CA PHE A 129 -1.68 7.81 2.35
C PHE A 129 -1.61 8.06 3.84
N ARG A 130 -2.20 7.14 4.60
CA ARG A 130 -2.17 7.14 6.05
C ARG A 130 -1.84 5.76 6.59
N PHE A 131 -1.09 5.75 7.68
CA PHE A 131 -0.90 4.58 8.55
C PHE A 131 -0.70 5.05 10.00
N ALA A 132 -0.72 4.13 10.95
CA ALA A 132 -0.30 4.42 12.32
C ALA A 132 0.92 3.60 12.70
N LYS A 133 1.67 4.12 13.68
CA LYS A 133 2.88 3.49 14.19
C LYS A 133 2.86 3.51 15.70
N THR A 134 2.98 2.34 16.32
CA THR A 134 3.21 2.25 17.76
C THR A 134 4.69 2.13 18.05
N VAL A 135 5.22 3.10 18.81
CA VAL A 135 6.61 3.14 19.27
C VAL A 135 6.69 3.00 20.78
N ARG A 136 7.77 2.37 21.26
CA ARG A 136 8.10 2.40 22.69
C ARG A 136 8.72 3.75 23.07
N SER A 137 8.13 4.42 24.05
CA SER A 137 8.65 5.64 24.67
C SER A 137 8.88 5.39 26.17
N GLY A 138 10.12 5.02 26.51
CA GLY A 138 10.49 4.58 27.86
C GLY A 138 9.74 3.32 28.31
N ARG A 139 8.92 3.45 29.37
CA ARG A 139 8.06 2.37 29.90
C ARG A 139 6.65 2.32 29.29
N LYS A 140 6.34 3.24 28.37
CA LYS A 140 5.02 3.33 27.71
C LYS A 140 5.13 3.03 26.22
N THR A 141 4.01 2.68 25.61
CA THR A 141 3.84 2.64 24.15
C THR A 141 3.01 3.84 23.72
N VAL A 142 3.36 4.42 22.57
CA VAL A 142 2.66 5.57 22.00
C VAL A 142 2.35 5.25 20.55
N THR A 143 1.09 5.35 20.17
CA THR A 143 0.65 5.24 18.77
C THR A 143 0.52 6.63 18.19
N ASN A 144 1.20 6.88 17.08
CA ASN A 144 1.07 8.10 16.30
C ASN A 144 0.49 7.78 14.92
N PHE A 145 -0.20 8.73 14.31
CA PHE A 145 -0.72 8.60 12.95
C PHE A 145 0.10 9.43 11.99
N TYR A 146 0.37 8.88 10.82
CA TYR A 146 1.24 9.45 9.81
C TYR A 146 0.42 9.62 8.54
N ASN A 147 0.29 10.86 8.09
CA ASN A 147 -0.27 11.17 6.80
C ASN A 147 0.86 11.64 5.91
N PHE A 148 1.05 11.01 4.76
CA PHE A 148 1.98 11.47 3.75
C PHE A 148 1.23 12.10 2.60
N GLU A 149 1.81 13.17 2.08
CA GLU A 149 1.44 13.77 0.80
C GLU A 149 2.72 14.04 0.02
N GLY A 150 2.80 13.57 -1.22
CA GLY A 150 3.97 13.80 -2.07
C GLY A 150 3.67 13.65 -3.55
N THR A 151 4.58 14.15 -4.36
CA THR A 151 4.48 14.13 -5.82
C THR A 151 5.68 13.42 -6.43
N LYS A 152 5.44 12.82 -7.59
CA LYS A 152 6.46 12.15 -8.41
C LYS A 152 7.41 13.15 -9.07
#